data_AF-A0A7V9C304-F1
#
_entry.id   AF-A0A7V9C304-F1
#
_cell.length_a   1.000
_cell.length_b   1.000
_cell.length_c   1.000
_cell.angle_alpha   90.00
_cell.angle_beta   90.00
_cell.angle_gamma   90.00
#
_symmetry.space_group_name_H-M   'P 1'
#
loop_
_entity.id
_entity.type
_entity.pdbx_description
1 polymer ?
#
loop_
_entity_poly.entity_id
_entity_poly.type
_entity_poly.pdbx_seq_one_letter_code
_entity_poly.pdbx_strand_id
1 'polypeptide(L)'
;MSYQKENLINCSRFEELLTDYLDKTLDRGIFKAVAEHALGCPLCHSLLNEVKASLAVCREIAEPKLPVTRLEARILAKTMPQTAMACIDFEEHLTDYLDGFLPAQVFHRWERHAVLCESCTDLPGEVVRSLAACITYKLDELPLPYGLHERILSETIGTVRAAAVKASRASQFGEWLRGLQFPISVPQLSPMAMMSLVAFLVFSQTVSADGSLTDVYMKSYALAEQTYKQGADAWSGNPADGPQTGEPVTGTTYVDHEGGN
;
A
#
# COMPACT_ATOMS: atom_id res chain seq x y z
N MET A 1 28.95 46.12 -25.46
CA MET A 1 27.70 45.99 -24.70
C MET A 1 27.83 44.80 -23.77
N SER A 2 28.20 45.03 -22.51
CA SER A 2 28.30 43.99 -21.48
C SER A 2 26.91 43.71 -20.92
N TYR A 3 26.33 42.57 -21.27
CA TYR A 3 25.13 42.07 -20.61
C TYR A 3 25.49 41.59 -19.21
N GLN A 4 25.43 42.49 -18.23
CA GLN A 4 25.48 42.13 -16.82
C GLN A 4 24.10 41.61 -16.45
N LYS A 5 23.89 40.31 -16.64
CA LYS A 5 22.68 39.61 -16.20
C LYS A 5 22.70 39.62 -14.68
N GLU A 6 21.87 40.45 -14.07
CA GLU A 6 21.75 40.60 -12.62
C GLU A 6 21.38 39.24 -12.00
N ASN A 7 22.38 38.53 -11.47
CA ASN A 7 22.18 37.38 -10.60
C ASN A 7 21.61 37.90 -9.28
N LEU A 8 20.28 37.89 -9.15
CA LEU A 8 19.55 38.35 -7.96
C LEU A 8 19.89 37.57 -6.68
N ILE A 9 20.54 36.41 -6.78
CA ILE A 9 20.96 35.60 -5.64
C ILE A 9 22.43 35.24 -5.77
N ASN A 10 23.19 35.44 -4.70
CA ASN A 10 24.57 35.01 -4.54
C ASN A 10 24.63 33.68 -3.75
N CYS A 11 25.80 33.05 -3.70
CA CYS A 11 25.96 31.72 -3.08
C CYS A 11 25.60 31.72 -1.58
N SER A 12 25.96 32.77 -0.84
CA SER A 12 25.65 32.85 0.60
C SER A 12 24.14 32.96 0.84
N ARG A 13 23.45 33.77 0.03
CA ARG A 13 21.99 33.92 0.12
C ARG A 13 21.26 32.65 -0.33
N PHE A 14 21.84 31.88 -1.26
CA PHE A 14 21.33 30.57 -1.64
C PHE A 14 21.34 29.59 -0.45
N GLU A 15 22.45 29.52 0.29
CA GLU A 15 22.59 28.64 1.45
C GLU A 15 21.59 29.00 2.57
N GLU A 16 21.38 30.28 2.83
CA GLU A 16 20.38 30.76 3.80
C GLU A 16 18.95 30.35 3.43
N LEU A 17 18.63 30.33 2.14
CA LEU A 17 17.28 30.03 1.63
C LEU A 17 17.09 28.54 1.28
N LEU A 18 18.13 27.71 1.44
CA LEU A 18 18.13 26.33 0.95
C LEU A 18 17.08 25.47 1.65
N THR A 19 16.94 25.60 2.97
CA THR A 19 15.94 24.87 3.76
C THR A 19 14.53 25.25 3.32
N ASP A 20 14.23 26.54 3.27
CA ASP A 20 12.92 27.06 2.83
C ASP A 20 12.60 26.67 1.38
N TYR A 21 13.62 26.58 0.53
CA TYR A 21 13.48 26.10 -0.84
C TYR A 21 13.11 24.62 -0.89
N LEU A 22 13.76 23.78 -0.07
CA LEU A 22 13.47 22.34 0.00
C LEU A 22 12.08 22.05 0.59
N ASP A 23 11.66 22.86 1.57
CA ASP A 23 10.35 22.78 2.21
C ASP A 23 9.23 23.47 1.39
N LYS A 24 9.59 24.14 0.29
CA LYS A 24 8.69 24.88 -0.61
C LYS A 24 7.90 25.99 0.10
N THR A 25 8.50 26.62 1.10
CA THR A 25 7.91 27.72 1.89
C THR A 25 8.20 29.10 1.30
N LEU A 26 9.13 29.20 0.34
CA LEU A 26 9.49 30.44 -0.33
C LEU A 26 8.38 30.99 -1.24
N ASP A 27 8.31 32.32 -1.33
CA ASP A 27 7.50 32.99 -2.35
C ASP A 27 7.94 32.58 -3.76
N ARG A 28 6.98 32.56 -4.71
CA ARG A 28 7.20 32.09 -6.09
C ARG A 28 8.33 32.84 -6.81
N GLY A 29 8.50 34.13 -6.56
CA GLY A 29 9.57 34.91 -7.17
C GLY A 29 10.95 34.48 -6.68
N ILE A 30 11.08 34.31 -5.37
CA ILE A 30 12.34 33.91 -4.72
C ILE A 30 12.66 32.45 -5.04
N PHE A 31 11.66 31.57 -5.04
CA PHE A 31 11.83 30.16 -5.41
C PHE A 31 12.42 30.01 -6.82
N LYS A 32 11.94 30.81 -7.78
CA LYS A 32 12.46 30.81 -9.15
C LYS A 32 13.91 31.32 -9.19
N ALA A 33 14.22 32.40 -8.48
CA ALA A 33 15.58 32.94 -8.42
C ALA A 33 16.58 31.95 -7.78
N VAL A 34 16.17 31.22 -6.73
CA VAL A 34 16.98 30.17 -6.08
C VAL A 34 17.20 29.00 -7.04
N ALA A 35 16.16 28.58 -7.78
CA ALA A 35 16.26 27.52 -8.77
C ALA A 35 17.19 27.93 -9.94
N GLU A 36 17.09 29.16 -10.43
CA GLU A 36 17.97 29.69 -11.47
C GLU A 36 19.43 29.73 -11.00
N HIS A 37 19.68 30.16 -9.76
CA HIS A 37 21.02 30.13 -9.17
C HIS A 37 21.58 28.70 -9.05
N ALA A 38 20.76 27.75 -8.57
CA ALA A 38 21.16 26.34 -8.47
C ALA A 38 21.46 25.69 -9.83
N LEU A 39 20.90 26.20 -10.92
CA LEU A 39 21.21 25.71 -12.28
C LEU A 39 22.43 26.42 -12.89
N GLY A 40 22.67 27.68 -12.52
CA GLY A 40 23.77 28.49 -13.03
C GLY A 40 25.10 28.30 -12.29
N CYS A 41 25.05 27.98 -10.99
CA CYS A 41 26.23 27.84 -10.14
C CYS A 41 26.52 26.35 -9.83
N PRO A 42 27.65 25.79 -10.30
CA PRO A 42 27.95 24.37 -10.11
C PRO A 42 28.15 23.97 -8.63
N LEU A 43 28.64 24.88 -7.80
CA LEU A 43 28.85 24.65 -6.36
C LEU A 43 27.52 24.55 -5.61
N CYS A 44 26.60 25.48 -5.85
CA CYS A 44 25.27 25.45 -5.24
C CYS A 44 24.43 24.30 -5.79
N HIS A 45 24.66 23.91 -7.05
CA HIS A 45 24.03 22.72 -7.63
C HIS A 45 24.44 21.43 -6.92
N SER A 46 25.74 21.23 -6.69
CA SER A 46 26.23 20.05 -5.99
C SER A 46 25.71 20.00 -4.55
N LEU A 47 25.77 21.13 -3.84
CA LEU A 47 25.22 21.25 -2.47
C LEU A 47 23.73 20.87 -2.43
N LEU A 48 22.91 21.41 -3.35
CA LEU A 48 21.49 21.08 -3.41
C LEU A 48 21.24 19.58 -3.62
N ASN A 49 22.03 18.94 -4.48
CA ASN A 49 21.90 17.52 -4.75
C ASN A 49 22.37 16.67 -3.57
N GLU A 50 23.45 17.06 -2.88
CA GLU A 50 23.92 16.40 -1.66
C GLU A 50 22.88 16.45 -0.56
N VAL A 51 22.26 17.62 -0.31
CA VAL A 51 21.21 17.76 0.70
C VAL A 51 19.95 16.99 0.30
N LYS A 52 19.57 16.95 -0.99
CA LYS A 52 18.46 16.11 -1.45
C LYS A 52 18.75 14.62 -1.24
N ALA A 53 19.99 14.19 -1.51
CA ALA A 53 20.40 12.80 -1.31
C ALA A 53 20.36 12.41 0.17
N SER A 54 20.85 13.28 1.07
CA SER A 54 20.79 13.01 2.52
C SER A 54 19.34 12.96 3.04
N LEU A 55 18.47 13.85 2.56
CA LEU A 55 17.04 13.81 2.89
C LEU A 55 16.36 12.53 2.37
N ALA A 56 16.74 12.03 1.20
CA ALA A 56 16.23 10.77 0.68
C ALA A 56 16.62 9.61 1.60
N VAL A 57 17.89 9.53 2.01
CA VAL A 57 18.37 8.52 2.98
C VAL A 57 17.59 8.62 4.29
N CYS A 58 17.40 9.81 4.85
CA CYS A 58 16.64 10.00 6.09
C CYS A 58 15.17 9.54 5.98
N ARG A 59 14.57 9.64 4.78
CA ARG A 59 13.20 9.12 4.54
C ARG A 59 13.15 7.61 4.37
N GLU A 60 14.23 7.00 3.91
CA GLU A 60 14.37 5.55 3.74
C GLU A 60 14.76 4.82 5.03
N ILE A 61 15.34 5.52 6.00
CA ILE A 61 15.55 5.00 7.36
C ILE A 61 14.16 4.78 7.98
N ALA A 62 13.65 3.55 7.82
CA ALA A 62 12.38 3.14 8.36
C ALA A 62 12.34 3.37 9.87
N GLU A 63 11.24 3.97 10.34
CA GLU A 63 10.94 4.05 11.76
C GLU A 63 11.04 2.63 12.37
N PRO A 64 11.80 2.43 13.47
CA PRO A 64 11.94 1.12 14.08
C PRO A 64 10.56 0.58 14.48
N LYS A 65 10.08 -0.43 13.76
CA LYS A 65 8.79 -1.11 14.03
C LYS A 65 8.79 -1.97 15.29
N LEU A 66 9.86 -1.92 16.09
CA LEU A 66 9.89 -2.67 17.34
C LEU A 66 8.82 -2.08 18.27
N PRO A 67 8.00 -2.91 18.95
CA PRO A 67 7.12 -2.41 19.98
C PRO A 67 8.01 -1.71 21.01
N VAL A 68 7.93 -0.38 21.01
CA VAL A 68 8.72 0.54 21.83
C VAL A 68 8.68 0.14 23.30
N THR A 69 7.60 -0.52 23.73
CA THR A 69 7.37 -1.03 25.09
C THR A 69 8.52 -1.87 25.65
N ARG A 70 9.10 -2.82 24.90
CA ARG A 70 10.18 -3.68 25.43
C ARG A 70 11.54 -2.97 25.48
N LEU A 71 11.83 -2.12 24.51
CA LEU A 71 13.08 -1.36 24.48
C LEU A 71 13.05 -0.27 25.56
N GLU A 72 11.95 0.47 25.66
CA GLU A 72 11.70 1.46 26.72
C GLU A 72 11.77 0.80 28.10
N ALA A 73 11.15 -0.37 28.27
CA ALA A 73 11.25 -1.15 29.50
C ALA A 73 12.71 -1.46 29.87
N ARG A 74 13.52 -1.92 28.91
CA ARG A 74 14.95 -2.23 29.13
C ARG A 74 15.77 -0.98 29.42
N ILE A 75 15.51 0.13 28.73
CA ILE A 75 16.20 1.40 28.96
C ILE A 75 15.90 1.88 30.38
N LEU A 76 14.62 1.94 30.76
CA LEU A 76 14.19 2.40 32.08
C LEU A 76 14.68 1.47 33.20
N ALA A 77 14.74 0.16 32.99
CA ALA A 77 15.32 -0.77 33.95
C ALA A 77 16.83 -0.51 34.16
N LYS A 78 17.56 -0.15 33.09
CA LYS A 78 18.99 0.16 33.16
C LYS A 78 19.30 1.55 33.72
N THR A 79 18.45 2.55 33.46
CA THR A 79 18.69 3.95 33.85
C THR A 79 18.00 4.35 35.14
N MET A 80 16.94 3.64 35.56
CA MET A 80 16.13 3.95 36.74
C MET A 80 15.72 2.67 37.51
N PRO A 81 16.69 1.94 38.10
CA PRO A 81 16.43 0.65 38.78
C PRO A 81 15.52 0.80 40.02
N GLN A 82 15.47 1.99 40.64
CA GLN A 82 14.58 2.32 41.75
C GLN A 82 13.09 2.15 41.40
N THR A 83 12.77 2.12 40.10
CA THR A 83 11.40 1.96 39.59
C THR A 83 11.05 0.51 39.26
N ALA A 84 11.96 -0.43 39.52
CA ALA A 84 11.73 -1.86 39.34
C ALA A 84 10.79 -2.41 40.42
N MET A 85 9.97 -3.39 40.02
CA MET A 85 8.99 -4.08 40.87
C MET A 85 9.47 -5.51 41.13
N ALA A 86 9.24 -6.04 42.33
CA ALA A 86 9.53 -7.44 42.65
C ALA A 86 8.43 -8.37 42.11
N CYS A 87 8.74 -9.66 41.93
CA CYS A 87 7.74 -10.63 41.43
C CYS A 87 6.54 -10.78 42.38
N ILE A 88 6.76 -10.66 43.69
CA ILE A 88 5.69 -10.74 44.69
C ILE A 88 4.70 -9.57 44.54
N ASP A 89 5.21 -8.34 44.42
CA ASP A 89 4.39 -7.14 44.20
C ASP A 89 3.64 -7.21 42.85
N PHE A 90 4.25 -7.85 41.85
CA PHE A 90 3.62 -8.07 40.54
C PHE A 90 2.41 -8.99 40.64
N GLU A 91 2.55 -10.12 41.36
CA GLU A 91 1.48 -11.08 41.58
C GLU A 91 0.36 -10.51 42.46
N GLU A 92 0.70 -9.73 43.49
CA GLU A 92 -0.28 -9.05 44.35
C GLU A 92 -1.21 -8.11 43.56
N HIS A 93 -0.67 -7.46 42.53
CA HIS A 93 -1.42 -6.54 41.66
C HIS A 93 -2.03 -7.21 40.43
N LEU A 94 -1.87 -8.53 40.26
CA LEU A 94 -2.35 -9.24 39.08
C LEU A 94 -3.87 -9.16 38.95
N THR A 95 -4.61 -9.36 40.03
CA THR A 95 -6.08 -9.26 40.01
C THR A 95 -6.55 -7.84 39.78
N ASP A 96 -5.91 -6.84 40.41
CA ASP A 96 -6.23 -5.43 40.20
C ASP A 96 -6.02 -5.02 38.74
N TYR A 97 -5.00 -5.58 38.07
CA TYR A 97 -4.77 -5.39 36.65
C TYR A 97 -5.88 -6.04 35.80
N LEU A 98 -6.22 -7.30 36.07
CA LEU A 98 -7.26 -8.03 35.32
C LEU A 98 -8.65 -7.42 35.48
N ASP A 99 -8.94 -6.87 36.65
CA ASP A 99 -10.20 -6.20 36.95
C ASP A 99 -10.24 -4.74 36.45
N GLY A 100 -9.09 -4.20 35.99
CA GLY A 100 -8.97 -2.84 35.47
C GLY A 100 -8.90 -1.73 36.55
N PHE A 101 -8.58 -2.09 37.79
CA PHE A 101 -8.47 -1.16 38.93
C PHE A 101 -7.04 -0.76 39.28
N LEU A 102 -6.04 -1.25 38.55
CA LEU A 102 -4.65 -0.95 38.82
C LEU A 102 -4.35 0.56 38.71
N PRO A 103 -3.87 1.25 39.76
CA PRO A 103 -3.59 2.67 39.70
C PRO A 103 -2.50 3.01 38.67
N ALA A 104 -2.65 4.14 37.98
CA ALA A 104 -1.72 4.58 36.92
C ALA A 104 -0.24 4.63 37.38
N GLN A 105 0.01 4.96 38.66
CA GLN A 105 1.36 5.04 39.24
C GLN A 105 2.05 3.66 39.37
N VAL A 106 1.27 2.58 39.37
CA VAL A 106 1.75 1.19 39.47
C VAL A 106 1.72 0.51 38.10
N PHE A 107 0.75 0.88 37.25
CA PHE A 107 0.51 0.33 35.92
C PHE A 107 1.78 0.22 35.05
N HIS A 108 2.50 1.32 34.82
CA HIS A 108 3.68 1.30 33.95
C HIS A 108 4.87 0.50 34.52
N ARG A 109 4.92 0.31 35.84
CA ARG A 109 5.95 -0.53 36.47
C ARG A 109 5.57 -2.01 36.36
N TRP A 110 4.29 -2.31 36.53
CA TRP A 110 3.71 -3.63 36.40
C TRP A 110 3.84 -4.16 34.96
N GLU A 111 3.44 -3.38 33.95
CA GLU A 111 3.60 -3.76 32.53
C GLU A 111 5.07 -4.01 32.17
N ARG A 112 5.97 -3.19 32.71
CA ARG A 112 7.40 -3.36 32.50
C ARG A 112 7.91 -4.67 33.08
N HIS A 113 7.45 -5.04 34.27
CA HIS A 113 7.79 -6.31 34.89
C HIS A 113 7.27 -7.49 34.06
N ALA A 114 6.02 -7.45 33.61
CA ALA A 114 5.46 -8.45 32.71
C ALA A 114 6.28 -8.62 31.41
N VAL A 115 6.85 -7.56 30.86
CA VAL A 115 7.63 -7.64 29.60
C VAL A 115 9.07 -8.11 29.81
N LEU A 116 9.68 -7.84 30.97
CA LEU A 116 11.09 -8.09 31.22
C LEU A 116 11.37 -9.39 32.00
N CYS A 117 10.45 -9.79 32.87
CA CYS A 117 10.64 -10.91 33.78
C CYS A 117 10.23 -12.22 33.10
N GLU A 118 11.17 -13.14 32.91
CA GLU A 118 10.92 -14.43 32.24
C GLU A 118 9.91 -15.31 33.00
N SER A 119 9.85 -15.21 34.33
CA SER A 119 8.91 -15.98 35.14
C SER A 119 7.49 -15.40 35.15
N CYS A 120 7.34 -14.10 34.99
CA CYS A 120 6.06 -13.41 35.16
C CYS A 120 5.41 -12.99 33.84
N THR A 121 6.11 -13.14 32.70
CA THR A 121 5.63 -12.65 31.40
C THR A 121 4.36 -13.34 30.92
N ASP A 122 4.26 -14.65 31.11
CA ASP A 122 3.13 -15.45 30.65
C ASP A 122 2.01 -15.56 31.69
N LEU A 123 2.30 -15.23 32.95
CA LEU A 123 1.40 -15.44 34.08
C LEU A 123 0.02 -14.76 33.91
N PRO A 124 -0.09 -13.48 33.49
CA PRO A 124 -1.40 -12.87 33.25
C PRO A 124 -2.21 -13.59 32.18
N GLY A 125 -1.55 -14.01 31.10
CA GLY A 125 -2.18 -14.77 30.02
C GLY A 125 -2.65 -16.16 30.47
N GLU A 126 -1.89 -16.83 31.33
CA GLU A 126 -2.27 -18.11 31.95
C GLU A 126 -3.51 -17.97 32.83
N VAL A 127 -3.55 -16.95 33.69
CA VAL A 127 -4.70 -16.69 34.56
C VAL A 127 -5.93 -16.38 33.72
N VAL A 128 -5.85 -15.51 32.71
CA VAL A 128 -6.98 -15.20 31.81
C VAL A 128 -7.48 -16.45 31.08
N ARG A 129 -6.57 -17.28 30.56
CA ARG A 129 -6.95 -18.54 29.89
C ARG A 129 -7.65 -19.52 30.85
N SER A 130 -7.14 -19.66 32.07
CA SER A 130 -7.75 -20.53 33.09
C SER A 130 -9.12 -20.01 33.53
N LEU A 131 -9.25 -18.69 33.72
CA LEU A 131 -10.50 -18.04 34.07
C LEU A 131 -11.53 -18.19 32.95
N ALA A 132 -11.14 -17.97 31.69
CA ALA A 132 -12.01 -18.18 30.54
C ALA A 132 -12.55 -19.62 30.49
N ALA A 133 -11.70 -20.63 30.72
CA ALA A 133 -12.14 -22.03 30.77
C ALA A 133 -13.16 -22.28 31.89
N CYS A 134 -12.96 -21.68 33.08
CA CYS A 134 -13.92 -21.77 34.17
C CYS A 134 -15.25 -21.06 33.87
N ILE A 135 -15.18 -19.85 33.30
CA ILE A 135 -16.33 -19.04 32.89
C ILE A 135 -17.16 -19.79 31.85
N THR A 136 -16.54 -20.32 30.79
CA THR A 136 -17.23 -21.10 29.75
C THR A 136 -17.93 -22.35 30.31
N TYR A 137 -17.35 -23.01 31.31
CA TYR A 137 -17.94 -24.20 31.90
C TYR A 137 -19.03 -23.91 32.94
N LYS A 138 -19.00 -22.74 33.59
CA LYS A 138 -19.87 -22.40 34.73
C LYS A 138 -20.99 -21.40 34.42
N LEU A 139 -20.92 -20.69 33.29
CA LEU A 139 -22.00 -19.81 32.88
C LEU A 139 -23.08 -20.60 32.16
N ASP A 140 -24.21 -20.77 32.84
CA ASP A 140 -25.48 -21.02 32.17
C ASP A 140 -25.75 -19.83 31.23
N GLU A 141 -26.11 -20.12 29.97
CA GLU A 141 -26.47 -19.10 28.99
C GLU A 141 -27.66 -18.29 29.52
N LEU A 142 -27.39 -17.09 30.05
CA LEU A 142 -28.46 -16.17 30.43
C LEU A 142 -29.22 -15.79 29.15
N PRO A 143 -30.57 -15.79 29.17
CA PRO A 143 -31.34 -15.41 28.01
C PRO A 143 -31.02 -13.97 27.62
N LEU A 144 -30.53 -13.78 26.41
CA LEU A 144 -30.26 -12.46 25.85
C LEU A 144 -31.58 -11.71 25.63
N PRO A 145 -31.62 -10.39 25.90
CA PRO A 145 -32.78 -9.57 25.57
C PRO A 145 -33.16 -9.71 24.10
N TYR A 146 -34.46 -9.91 23.83
CA TYR A 146 -34.97 -10.00 22.46
C TYR A 146 -34.58 -8.75 21.65
N GLY A 147 -34.08 -8.93 20.43
CA GLY A 147 -33.70 -7.82 19.57
C GLY A 147 -32.29 -7.25 19.79
N LEU A 148 -31.50 -7.78 20.73
CA LEU A 148 -30.16 -7.24 21.03
C LEU A 148 -29.19 -7.40 19.84
N HIS A 149 -29.26 -8.53 19.14
CA HIS A 149 -28.42 -8.82 17.98
C HIS A 149 -28.72 -7.84 16.84
N GLU A 150 -30.01 -7.57 16.57
CA GLU A 150 -30.47 -6.62 15.57
C GLU A 150 -30.02 -5.19 15.90
N ARG A 151 -30.05 -4.80 17.18
CA ARG A 151 -29.55 -3.51 17.64
C ARG A 151 -28.04 -3.37 17.43
N ILE A 152 -27.25 -4.36 17.87
CA ILE A 152 -25.79 -4.36 17.69
C ILE A 152 -25.46 -4.28 16.19
N LEU A 153 -26.11 -5.09 15.35
CA LEU A 153 -25.91 -5.06 13.89
C LEU A 153 -26.28 -3.68 13.31
N SER A 154 -27.39 -3.09 13.73
CA SER A 154 -27.79 -1.75 13.25
C SER A 154 -26.79 -0.65 13.63
N GLU A 155 -26.10 -0.78 14.76
CA GLU A 155 -25.10 0.19 15.22
C GLU A 155 -23.69 -0.07 14.66
N THR A 156 -23.34 -1.34 14.40
CA THR A 156 -21.99 -1.74 13.95
C THR A 156 -21.84 -1.85 12.43
N ILE A 157 -22.93 -2.01 11.66
CA ILE A 157 -22.90 -2.02 10.19
C ILE A 157 -22.58 -0.61 9.60
N GLY A 158 -22.40 0.42 10.44
CA GLY A 158 -22.24 1.82 10.03
C GLY A 158 -20.88 2.50 10.21
N THR A 159 -19.79 1.81 10.58
CA THR A 159 -18.46 2.45 10.79
C THR A 159 -17.56 2.51 9.54
N VAL A 160 -18.15 2.49 8.35
CA VAL A 160 -17.61 3.25 7.19
C VAL A 160 -18.56 4.43 6.94
N ARG A 161 -18.78 5.25 7.97
CA ARG A 161 -19.45 6.53 7.79
C ARG A 161 -18.43 7.51 7.22
N ALA A 162 -18.33 7.48 5.88
CA ALA A 162 -17.87 8.62 5.11
C ALA A 162 -18.52 9.87 5.71
N ALA A 163 -17.68 10.84 6.08
CA ALA A 163 -18.09 12.11 6.63
C ALA A 163 -19.32 12.61 5.85
N ALA A 164 -20.44 12.76 6.55
CA ALA A 164 -21.68 13.25 6.01
C ALA A 164 -21.55 14.74 5.67
N VAL A 165 -20.77 15.05 4.64
CA VAL A 165 -20.97 16.26 3.86
C VAL A 165 -22.24 15.99 3.06
N LYS A 166 -23.33 16.58 3.51
CA LYS A 166 -24.63 16.55 2.85
C LYS A 166 -24.43 17.10 1.43
N ALA A 167 -24.20 16.19 0.47
CA ALA A 167 -24.03 16.53 -0.92
C ALA A 167 -25.28 17.27 -1.38
N SER A 168 -25.12 18.56 -1.71
CA SER A 168 -26.17 19.40 -2.27
C SER A 168 -26.84 18.67 -3.43
N ARG A 169 -28.17 18.77 -3.57
CA ARG A 169 -28.93 18.10 -4.65
C ARG A 169 -28.37 18.41 -6.06
N ALA A 170 -27.65 19.53 -6.21
CA ALA A 170 -26.93 19.88 -7.43
C ALA A 170 -25.72 18.96 -7.72
N SER A 171 -25.01 18.50 -6.68
CA SER A 171 -23.89 17.55 -6.83
C SER A 171 -24.35 16.12 -7.15
N GLN A 172 -25.51 15.70 -6.62
CA GLN A 172 -26.12 14.41 -6.99
C GLN A 172 -26.58 14.38 -8.45
N PHE A 173 -27.09 15.50 -8.97
CA PHE A 173 -27.46 15.60 -10.39
C PHE A 173 -26.23 15.67 -11.30
N GLY A 174 -25.16 16.34 -10.86
CA GLY A 174 -23.87 16.37 -11.57
C GLY A 174 -23.22 14.99 -11.67
N GLU A 175 -23.28 14.18 -10.61
CA GLU A 175 -22.80 12.79 -10.64
C GLU A 175 -23.68 11.88 -11.50
N TRP A 176 -25.00 12.08 -11.50
CA TRP A 176 -25.91 11.34 -12.38
C TRP A 176 -25.66 11.64 -13.87
N LEU A 177 -25.41 12.90 -14.22
CA LEU A 177 -25.05 13.28 -15.60
C LEU A 177 -23.66 12.73 -15.99
N ARG A 178 -22.73 12.69 -15.04
CA ARG A 178 -21.37 12.18 -15.27
C ARG A 178 -21.33 10.65 -15.36
N GLY A 179 -22.28 9.95 -14.73
CA GLY A 179 -22.46 8.50 -14.83
C GLY A 179 -23.03 8.03 -16.17
N LEU A 180 -23.65 8.92 -16.94
CA LEU A 180 -24.13 8.65 -18.31
C LEU A 180 -23.10 8.92 -19.40
N GLN A 181 -21.98 9.60 -19.09
CA GLN A 181 -21.10 10.18 -20.11
C GLN A 181 -19.63 9.74 -20.11
N PHE A 182 -19.23 8.71 -19.34
CA PHE A 182 -17.91 8.10 -19.52
C PHE A 182 -17.94 6.56 -19.35
N PRO A 183 -17.46 5.79 -20.35
CA PRO A 183 -17.05 4.42 -20.13
C PRO A 183 -15.76 4.48 -19.30
N ILE A 184 -15.86 4.23 -18.00
CA ILE A 184 -14.70 4.09 -17.14
C ILE A 184 -14.05 2.76 -17.51
N SER A 185 -12.97 2.84 -18.29
CA SER A 185 -11.99 1.77 -18.46
C SER A 185 -11.31 1.51 -17.12
N VAL A 186 -11.90 0.65 -16.28
CA VAL A 186 -11.23 0.18 -15.06
C VAL A 186 -10.19 -0.87 -15.48
N PRO A 187 -8.88 -0.64 -15.29
CA PRO A 187 -7.84 -1.54 -15.81
C PRO A 187 -7.69 -2.85 -15.01
N GLN A 188 -8.57 -3.14 -14.04
CA GLN A 188 -8.36 -4.24 -13.08
C GLN A 188 -9.33 -5.43 -13.22
N LEU A 189 -10.34 -5.35 -14.10
CA LEU A 189 -11.23 -6.49 -14.39
C LEU A 189 -10.94 -7.19 -15.72
N SER A 190 -10.03 -6.65 -16.53
CA SER A 190 -9.67 -7.22 -17.85
C SER A 190 -9.12 -8.66 -17.77
N PRO A 191 -8.16 -9.01 -16.87
CA PRO A 191 -7.54 -10.34 -16.94
C PRO A 191 -8.50 -11.48 -16.56
N MET A 192 -9.32 -11.30 -15.52
CA MET A 192 -10.25 -12.34 -15.06
C MET A 192 -11.40 -12.54 -16.05
N ALA A 193 -11.92 -11.45 -16.64
CA ALA A 193 -12.95 -11.53 -17.65
C ALA A 193 -12.42 -12.15 -18.96
N MET A 194 -11.21 -11.81 -19.39
CA MET A 194 -10.56 -12.45 -20.54
C MET A 194 -10.29 -13.94 -20.29
N MET A 195 -9.73 -14.30 -19.12
CA MET A 195 -9.49 -15.70 -18.79
C MET A 195 -10.79 -16.51 -18.72
N SER A 196 -11.86 -15.92 -18.23
CA SER A 196 -13.19 -16.57 -18.19
C SER A 196 -13.78 -16.76 -19.57
N LEU A 197 -13.65 -15.76 -20.47
CA LEU A 197 -14.09 -15.88 -21.85
C LEU A 197 -13.27 -16.89 -22.65
N VAL A 198 -11.95 -16.93 -22.46
CA VAL A 198 -11.06 -17.92 -23.08
C VAL A 198 -11.39 -19.33 -22.58
N ALA A 199 -11.63 -19.51 -21.27
CA ALA A 199 -12.07 -20.79 -20.73
C ALA A 199 -13.42 -21.21 -21.33
N PHE A 200 -14.40 -20.31 -21.40
CA PHE A 200 -15.69 -20.60 -22.03
C PHE A 200 -15.55 -20.94 -23.51
N LEU A 201 -14.67 -20.28 -24.26
CA LEU A 201 -14.39 -20.59 -25.67
C LEU A 201 -13.70 -21.95 -25.85
N VAL A 202 -12.72 -22.27 -25.01
CA VAL A 202 -12.00 -23.55 -25.06
C VAL A 202 -12.92 -24.70 -24.65
N PHE A 203 -13.75 -24.54 -23.62
CA PHE A 203 -14.70 -25.57 -23.21
C PHE A 203 -15.90 -25.70 -24.15
N SER A 204 -16.34 -24.63 -24.80
CA SER A 204 -17.45 -24.69 -25.77
C SER A 204 -17.05 -25.24 -27.14
N GLN A 205 -15.77 -25.09 -27.57
CA GLN A 205 -15.29 -25.65 -28.84
C GLN A 205 -14.69 -27.07 -28.72
N THR A 206 -14.48 -27.59 -27.51
CA THR A 206 -13.99 -28.97 -27.29
C THR A 206 -15.11 -30.02 -27.27
N VAL A 207 -16.37 -29.61 -27.44
CA VAL A 207 -17.51 -30.52 -27.61
C VAL A 207 -17.96 -30.52 -29.06
N SER A 208 -17.09 -30.98 -29.97
CA SER A 208 -17.48 -31.47 -31.31
C SER A 208 -16.31 -32.20 -31.97
N ALA A 209 -16.25 -33.53 -31.75
CA ALA A 209 -16.26 -34.55 -32.81
C ALA A 209 -15.49 -35.85 -32.47
N ASP A 210 -14.59 -35.89 -31.47
CA ASP A 210 -14.00 -37.18 -31.04
C ASP A 210 -13.50 -37.31 -29.59
N GLY A 211 -13.73 -36.30 -28.74
CA GLY A 211 -13.80 -36.42 -27.26
C GLY A 211 -12.61 -37.01 -26.48
N SER A 212 -11.50 -37.38 -27.12
CA SER A 212 -10.35 -37.98 -26.45
C SER A 212 -9.24 -36.96 -26.18
N LEU A 213 -8.78 -36.92 -24.92
CA LEU A 213 -7.66 -36.09 -24.47
C LEU A 213 -6.36 -36.34 -25.26
N THR A 214 -6.24 -37.53 -25.87
CA THR A 214 -5.08 -37.97 -26.62
C THR A 214 -4.94 -37.22 -27.94
N ASP A 215 -6.05 -36.93 -28.64
CA ASP A 215 -6.01 -36.20 -29.92
C ASP A 215 -5.65 -34.72 -29.71
N VAL A 216 -6.14 -34.12 -28.62
CA VAL A 216 -5.75 -32.76 -28.19
C VAL A 216 -4.26 -32.71 -27.85
N TYR A 217 -3.73 -33.72 -27.16
CA TYR A 217 -2.31 -33.81 -26.85
C TYR A 217 -1.46 -33.94 -28.12
N MET A 218 -1.84 -34.83 -29.04
CA MET A 218 -1.14 -35.03 -30.31
C MET A 218 -1.15 -33.77 -31.17
N LYS A 219 -2.29 -33.08 -31.25
CA LYS A 219 -2.44 -31.84 -32.01
C LYS A 219 -1.68 -30.67 -31.38
N SER A 220 -1.62 -30.60 -30.05
CA SER A 220 -0.81 -29.61 -29.33
C SER A 220 0.69 -29.84 -29.54
N TYR A 221 1.14 -31.10 -29.57
CA TYR A 221 2.53 -31.44 -29.83
C TYR A 221 2.93 -31.11 -31.27
N ALA A 222 2.08 -31.45 -32.25
CA ALA A 222 2.30 -31.11 -33.64
C ALA A 222 2.35 -29.59 -33.89
N LEU A 223 1.46 -28.82 -33.23
CA LEU A 223 1.46 -27.36 -33.32
C LEU A 223 2.69 -26.74 -32.65
N ALA A 224 3.11 -27.26 -31.49
CA ALA A 224 4.33 -26.83 -30.81
C ALA A 224 5.58 -27.12 -31.66
N GLU A 225 5.64 -28.26 -32.35
CA GLU A 225 6.72 -28.60 -33.27
C GLU A 225 6.78 -27.65 -34.48
N GLN A 226 5.62 -27.31 -35.07
CA GLN A 226 5.55 -26.34 -36.17
C GLN A 226 5.98 -24.93 -35.72
N THR A 227 5.60 -24.51 -34.51
CA THR A 227 6.00 -23.22 -33.95
C THR A 227 7.50 -23.19 -33.66
N TYR A 228 8.06 -24.29 -33.16
CA TYR A 228 9.50 -24.44 -32.96
C TYR A 228 10.27 -24.42 -34.28
N LYS A 229 9.76 -25.08 -35.32
CA LYS A 229 10.36 -25.05 -36.66
C LYS A 229 10.29 -23.66 -37.27
N GLN A 230 9.15 -22.98 -37.21
CA GLN A 230 9.04 -21.57 -37.65
C GLN A 230 9.96 -20.64 -36.86
N GLY A 231 10.11 -20.83 -35.55
CA GLY A 231 11.04 -20.05 -34.73
C GLY A 231 12.51 -20.36 -35.04
N ALA A 232 12.85 -21.63 -35.29
CA ALA A 232 14.18 -22.06 -35.68
C ALA A 232 14.55 -21.60 -37.11
N ASP A 233 13.59 -21.58 -38.03
CA ASP A 233 13.77 -21.11 -39.40
C ASP A 233 13.90 -19.58 -39.45
N ALA A 234 13.14 -18.85 -38.62
CA ALA A 234 13.28 -17.40 -38.46
C ALA A 234 14.62 -17.01 -37.81
N TRP A 235 15.16 -17.84 -36.91
CA TRP A 235 16.44 -17.60 -36.24
C TRP A 235 17.65 -18.04 -37.08
N SER A 236 17.52 -19.11 -37.87
CA SER A 236 18.62 -19.64 -38.68
C SER A 236 18.81 -18.91 -40.02
N GLY A 237 17.98 -17.92 -40.32
CA GLY A 237 18.20 -16.98 -41.43
C GLY A 237 18.13 -17.61 -42.83
N ASN A 238 17.47 -18.78 -42.97
CA ASN A 238 17.29 -19.40 -44.27
C ASN A 238 15.96 -18.91 -44.88
N PRO A 239 15.96 -18.31 -46.09
CA PRO A 239 14.73 -17.87 -46.72
C PRO A 239 13.99 -19.11 -47.23
N ALA A 240 12.86 -19.45 -46.61
CA ALA A 240 11.91 -20.37 -47.23
C ALA A 240 11.22 -19.64 -48.39
N ASP A 241 11.50 -20.08 -49.61
CA ASP A 241 10.76 -19.75 -50.83
C ASP A 241 9.23 -19.94 -50.61
N GLY A 242 8.42 -19.01 -51.15
CA GLY A 242 6.97 -18.86 -50.91
C GLY A 242 6.06 -19.92 -51.57
N PRO A 243 4.79 -19.62 -51.97
CA PRO A 243 3.92 -18.46 -51.71
C PRO A 243 2.45 -18.78 -51.25
N GLN A 244 1.82 -17.81 -50.54
CA GLN A 244 0.37 -17.45 -50.48
C GLN A 244 -0.66 -18.47 -49.90
N THR A 245 -1.79 -18.11 -49.26
CA THR A 245 -2.89 -17.19 -49.65
C THR A 245 -3.87 -16.86 -48.50
N GLY A 246 -4.33 -15.59 -48.42
CA GLY A 246 -5.63 -15.12 -47.89
C GLY A 246 -5.62 -14.51 -46.47
N GLU A 247 -6.10 -13.30 -46.16
CA GLU A 247 -6.68 -12.15 -46.88
C GLU A 247 -6.52 -10.92 -45.94
N PRO A 248 -6.20 -9.70 -46.42
CA PRO A 248 -5.89 -8.57 -45.53
C PRO A 248 -7.14 -7.84 -45.03
N VAL A 249 -7.32 -7.78 -43.71
CA VAL A 249 -8.30 -6.88 -43.07
C VAL A 249 -7.81 -5.44 -43.26
N THR A 250 -8.52 -4.71 -44.10
CA THR A 250 -8.20 -3.34 -44.51
C THR A 250 -8.92 -2.36 -43.60
N GLY A 251 -8.21 -1.34 -43.12
CA GLY A 251 -8.79 0.00 -42.91
C GLY A 251 -8.76 0.57 -41.50
N THR A 252 -7.62 1.11 -41.07
CA THR A 252 -7.60 2.38 -40.34
C THR A 252 -6.71 3.35 -41.11
N THR A 253 -7.30 4.16 -41.96
CA THR A 253 -6.63 5.30 -42.60
C THR A 253 -6.37 6.38 -41.55
N TYR A 254 -5.10 6.64 -41.28
CA TYR A 254 -4.62 7.90 -40.73
C TYR A 254 -4.78 9.00 -41.79
N VAL A 255 -5.26 10.17 -41.37
CA VAL A 255 -5.10 11.43 -42.14
C VAL A 255 -4.33 12.37 -41.22
N ASP A 256 -3.10 12.68 -41.62
CA ASP A 256 -2.28 13.70 -40.98
C ASP A 256 -2.72 15.11 -41.39
N HIS A 257 -2.48 16.03 -40.47
CA HIS A 257 -2.69 17.48 -40.48
C HIS A 257 -2.19 18.22 -41.73
N GLU A 258 -2.85 19.34 -42.08
CA GLU A 258 -2.22 20.66 -42.25
C GLU A 258 -3.21 21.80 -42.59
N GLY A 259 -3.01 22.98 -41.97
CA GLY A 259 -2.96 24.27 -42.68
C GLY A 259 -4.27 25.01 -42.97
N GLY A 260 -4.48 26.16 -42.32
CA GLY A 260 -5.62 27.05 -42.54
C GLY A 260 -5.62 27.84 -43.86
N ASN A 261 -6.81 28.35 -44.18
CA ASN A 261 -7.04 29.75 -44.52
C ASN A 261 -8.42 30.17 -44.00
#